data_AF-A0ABD6IFF0-F1
#
_entry.id   AF-A0ABD6IFF0-F1
#
_cell.length_a   1.000
_cell.length_b   1.000
_cell.length_c   1.000
_cell.angle_alpha   90.00
_cell.angle_beta   90.00
_cell.angle_gamma   90.00
#
_symmetry.space_group_name_H-M   'P 1'
#
loop_
_entity.id
_entity.type
_entity.pdbx_description
1 polymer ?
#
loop_
_entity_poly.entity_id
_entity_poly.type
_entity_poly.pdbx_seq_one_letter_code
_entity_poly.pdbx_strand_id
1 'polypeptide(L)' 'NDVVELDNLKIIEKPLIFWYAFNKPKNYITSRFDPENRPTIMEFFDKNTYIFPVGRLDFKTTGLILITNDGKICN' A
#
# COMPACT_ATOMS: atom_id res chain seq x y z
N ASN A 1 10.05 -23.05 -17.11
CA ASN A 1 9.32 -23.11 -15.83
C ASN A 1 10.33 -22.89 -14.74
N ASP A 2 10.35 -21.67 -14.24
CA ASP A 2 11.29 -21.28 -13.20
C ASP A 2 10.62 -21.55 -11.86
N VAL A 3 11.38 -22.07 -10.90
CA VAL A 3 10.91 -22.29 -9.53
C VAL A 3 11.57 -21.22 -8.67
N VAL A 4 10.75 -20.38 -8.04
CA VAL A 4 11.22 -19.31 -7.16
C VAL A 4 10.87 -19.64 -5.72
N GLU A 5 11.91 -19.75 -4.88
CA GLU A 5 11.80 -20.10 -3.47
C GLU A 5 12.59 -19.10 -2.62
N LEU A 6 12.07 -18.78 -1.43
CA LEU A 6 12.78 -18.05 -0.38
C LEU A 6 12.76 -18.91 0.88
N ASP A 7 13.91 -19.19 1.47
CA ASP A 7 14.04 -20.06 2.65
C ASP A 7 13.34 -21.44 2.47
N ASN A 8 13.46 -22.02 1.26
CA ASN A 8 12.78 -23.26 0.83
C ASN A 8 11.24 -23.18 0.79
N LEU A 9 10.65 -21.99 0.88
CA LEU A 9 9.23 -21.75 0.69
C LEU A 9 8.97 -21.30 -0.74
N LYS A 10 8.12 -22.04 -1.45
CA LYS A 10 7.65 -21.66 -2.78
C LYS A 10 6.85 -20.36 -2.71
N ILE A 11 7.24 -19.40 -3.54
CA ILE A 11 6.52 -18.14 -3.68
C ILE A 11 5.40 -18.34 -4.70
N ILE A 12 4.17 -17.99 -4.32
CA ILE A 12 3.01 -18.02 -5.22
C ILE A 12 3.16 -16.88 -6.24
N GLU A 13 3.13 -17.20 -7.54
CA GLU A 13 3.55 -16.28 -8.60
C GLU A 13 2.70 -15.01 -8.77
N LYS A 14 1.42 -15.00 -8.36
CA LYS A 14 0.54 -13.85 -8.60
C LYS A 14 -0.44 -13.57 -7.45
N PRO A 15 -0.22 -12.50 -6.67
CA PRO A 15 -1.26 -12.01 -5.77
C PRO A 15 -2.45 -11.45 -6.58
N LEU A 16 -3.65 -11.51 -5.99
CA LEU A 16 -4.83 -10.80 -6.52
C LEU A 16 -4.54 -9.30 -6.60
N ILE A 17 -5.04 -8.63 -7.64
CA ILE A 17 -4.87 -7.19 -7.82
C ILE A 17 -6.02 -6.42 -7.15
N PHE A 18 -5.68 -5.39 -6.37
CA PHE A 18 -6.62 -4.54 -5.66
C PHE A 18 -6.49 -3.08 -6.09
N TRP A 19 -7.62 -2.39 -6.11
CA TRP A 19 -7.72 -0.96 -6.36
C TRP A 19 -8.74 -0.33 -5.42
N TYR A 20 -8.31 0.72 -4.73
CA TYR A 20 -9.15 1.49 -3.82
C TYR A 20 -9.11 2.97 -4.21
N ALA A 21 -10.28 3.60 -4.20
CA ALA A 21 -10.42 5.04 -4.14
C ALA A 21 -10.68 5.43 -2.68
N PHE A 22 -9.69 6.06 -2.05
CA PHE A 22 -9.73 6.38 -0.63
C PHE A 22 -9.82 7.88 -0.43
N ASN A 23 -10.80 8.34 0.35
CA ASN A 23 -10.85 9.73 0.79
C ASN A 23 -10.03 9.87 2.07
N LYS A 24 -8.78 10.32 1.93
CA LYS A 24 -7.83 10.45 3.02
C LYS A 24 -8.33 11.49 4.05
N PRO A 25 -8.45 11.11 5.33
CA PRO A 25 -8.72 12.06 6.40
C PRO A 25 -7.50 12.93 6.73
N LYS A 26 -7.75 14.04 7.43
CA LYS A 26 -6.71 14.94 7.90
C LYS A 26 -5.89 14.27 9.00
N ASN A 27 -4.63 14.67 9.16
CA ASN A 27 -3.71 14.21 10.21
C ASN A 27 -3.28 12.73 10.07
N TYR A 28 -3.20 12.24 8.83
CA TYR A 28 -2.62 10.92 8.52
C TYR A 28 -1.49 11.07 7.50
N ILE A 29 -0.41 10.32 7.70
CA ILE A 29 0.72 10.26 6.77
C ILE A 29 0.39 9.34 5.60
N THR A 30 0.69 9.80 4.39
CA THR A 30 0.61 9.00 3.17
C THR A 30 1.88 8.15 3.02
N SER A 31 2.02 7.14 3.86
CA SER A 31 3.15 6.19 3.85
C SER A 31 2.70 4.83 4.39
N ARG A 32 3.43 3.77 4.04
CA ARG A 32 3.24 2.44 4.65
C ARG A 32 3.85 2.30 6.04
N PHE A 33 4.90 3.07 6.29
CA PHE A 33 5.66 3.05 7.52
C PHE A 33 6.09 4.47 7.84
N ASP A 34 5.94 4.85 9.10
CA ASP A 34 6.40 6.14 9.62
C ASP A 34 7.37 5.88 10.79
N PRO A 35 8.64 6.31 10.70
CA PRO A 35 9.63 6.06 11.74
C PRO A 35 9.33 6.84 13.05
N GLU A 36 8.52 7.89 12.98
CA GLU A 36 8.08 8.68 14.14
C GLU A 36 6.78 8.13 14.76
N ASN A 37 6.28 6.97 14.29
CA ASN A 37 5.02 6.36 14.73
C ASN A 37 3.80 7.29 14.62
N ARG A 38 3.80 8.23 13.66
CA ARG A 38 2.60 9.00 13.32
C ARG A 38 1.57 8.11 12.64
N PRO A 39 0.27 8.44 12.77
CA PRO A 39 -0.77 7.64 12.17
C PRO A 39 -0.67 7.65 10.65
N THR A 40 -0.84 6.48 10.04
CA THR A 40 -0.70 6.29 8.59
C THR A 40 -2.01 5.88 7.95
N ILE A 41 -2.19 6.18 6.67
CA ILE A 41 -3.38 5.75 5.93
C ILE A 41 -3.57 4.22 5.91
N MET A 42 -2.53 3.45 6.21
CA MET A 42 -2.60 1.98 6.25
C MET A 42 -3.48 1.45 7.38
N GLU A 43 -3.75 2.26 8.41
CA GLU A 43 -4.65 1.89 9.52
C GLU A 43 -6.09 1.62 9.04
N PHE A 44 -6.47 2.12 7.86
CA PHE A 44 -7.80 1.93 7.27
C PHE A 44 -7.90 0.68 6.39
N PHE A 45 -6.84 -0.12 6.26
CA PHE A 45 -6.79 -1.27 5.36
C PHE A 45 -6.37 -2.55 6.07
N ASP A 46 -6.65 -3.69 5.43
CA ASP A 46 -6.20 -5.00 5.93
C ASP A 46 -4.67 -5.07 6.00
N LYS A 47 -4.15 -5.50 7.14
CA LYS A 47 -2.71 -5.57 7.43
C LYS A 47 -2.01 -6.69 6.66
N ASN A 48 -2.76 -7.70 6.21
CA ASN A 48 -2.21 -8.85 5.48
C ASN A 48 -2.09 -8.57 3.97
N THR A 49 -2.74 -7.52 3.48
CA THR A 49 -2.70 -7.16 2.07
C THR A 49 -1.59 -6.16 1.80
N TYR A 50 -0.62 -6.55 0.96
CA TYR A 50 0.43 -5.63 0.53
C TYR A 50 -0.16 -4.61 -0.47
N ILE A 51 -0.39 -3.36 -0.05
CA ILE A 51 -0.85 -2.25 -0.91
C ILE A 51 -0.02 -0.97 -0.67
N PHE A 52 -0.06 -0.02 -1.59
CA PHE A 52 0.66 1.25 -1.52
C PHE A 52 -0.17 2.39 -2.16
N PRO A 53 -0.02 3.63 -1.69
CA PRO A 53 -0.66 4.78 -2.30
C PRO A 53 -0.03 5.14 -3.65
N VAL A 54 -0.87 5.57 -4.59
CA VAL A 54 -0.44 6.16 -5.86
C VAL A 54 -0.32 7.67 -5.67
N GLY A 55 0.91 8.15 -5.59
CA GLY A 55 1.21 9.54 -5.24
C GLY A 55 1.10 9.82 -3.74
N ARG A 56 1.05 11.10 -3.36
CA ARG A 56 0.99 11.52 -1.95
C ARG A 56 0.08 12.71 -1.73
N LEU A 57 -0.61 12.72 -0.60
CA LEU A 57 -1.22 13.91 -0.02
C LEU A 57 -0.49 14.28 1.26
N ASP A 58 -0.29 15.57 1.49
CA ASP A 58 0.35 16.07 2.70
C ASP A 58 -0.44 15.71 3.97
N PHE A 59 0.25 15.71 5.11
CA PHE A 59 -0.32 15.30 6.40
C PHE A 59 -1.64 16.01 6.73
N LYS A 60 -1.72 17.31 6.45
CA LYS A 60 -2.90 18.16 6.71
C LYS A 60 -3.90 18.21 5.54
N THR A 61 -3.59 17.58 4.42
CA THR A 61 -4.45 17.55 3.23
C THR A 61 -5.43 16.39 3.32
N THR A 62 -6.67 16.66 2.91
CA THR A 62 -7.74 15.68 2.75
C THR A 62 -8.07 15.51 1.27
N GLY A 63 -8.62 14.36 0.89
CA GLY A 63 -9.15 14.18 -0.45
C GLY A 63 -8.87 12.80 -1.01
N LEU A 64 -9.19 12.64 -2.29
CA LEU A 64 -9.06 11.39 -3.00
C LEU A 64 -7.59 11.01 -3.21
N ILE A 65 -7.26 9.77 -2.89
CA ILE A 65 -6.01 9.10 -3.25
C ILE A 65 -6.30 7.66 -3.68
N LEU A 66 -5.59 7.17 -4.69
CA LEU A 66 -5.69 5.78 -5.11
C LEU A 66 -4.71 4.91 -4.31
N ILE A 67 -5.12 3.69 -4.00
CA ILE A 67 -4.29 2.70 -3.30
C ILE A 67 -4.40 1.36 -4.02
N THR A 68 -3.27 0.69 -4.23
CA THR A 68 -3.21 -0.54 -5.03
C THR A 68 -2.01 -1.41 -4.65
N ASN A 69 -1.98 -2.63 -5.17
CA ASN A 69 -0.81 -3.49 -5.18
C ASN A 69 -0.30 -3.79 -6.60
N ASP A 70 -0.85 -3.13 -7.60
CA ASP A 70 -0.43 -3.27 -8.99
C ASP A 70 0.90 -2.51 -9.20
N GLY A 71 2.02 -3.24 -9.19
CA GLY A 71 3.34 -2.64 -9.39
C GLY A 71 3.57 -2.01 -10.77
N LYS A 72 2.70 -2.25 -11.77
CA LYS A 72 2.89 -1.75 -13.14
C LYS A 72 2.70 -0.24 -13.28
N ILE A 73 1.96 0.36 -12.35
CA ILE A 73 1.65 1.80 -12.34
C ILE A 73 2.62 2.61 -11.49
N CYS A 74 3.56 1.98 -10.77
CA CYS A 74 4.66 2.68 -10.12
C CYS A 74 5.78 2.92 -11.13
N ASN A 75 5.78 4.09 -11.77
CA ASN A 75 6.90 4.65 -12.54
C ASN A 75 6.96 6.17 -12.34
#